data_AF-R1GVB4-F1
#
_entry.id   AF-R1GVB4-F1
#
_cell.length_a   1.000
_cell.length_b   1.000
_cell.length_c   1.000
_cell.angle_alpha   90.00
_cell.angle_beta   90.00
_cell.angle_gamma   90.00
#
_symmetry.space_group_name_H-M   'P 1'
#
loop_
_entity.id
_entity.type
_entity.pdbx_description
1 polymer ?
#
loop_
_entity_poly.entity_id
_entity_poly.type
_entity_poly.pdbx_seq_one_letter_code
_entity_poly.pdbx_strand_id
1 'polypeptide(L)'
;MDLLSRIKRENVTLKGDLAFANDWEYITSDPQRDFEQLTNTGGKTNFWAGDSPRVIDTARYFAAGFFGLDWQDLSTLHVIPETAELGADTLTPGDTCLAYIEDLEYGHDYGARMLAEYRATYLSKVRKRLLQQNPDIEFSDTEIYAMQEMCGFETTVRGSSAWCDVFTKDEWLSFEYARDVIHFYRAGPGNKFGALMGWLWLNATTNLLVEGPSAGPFFFSLWVPHQMRPISDIADLSV
;
A
#
# COMPACT_ATOMS: atom_id res chain seq x y z
N MET A 1 -0.33 22.66 11.18
CA MET A 1 0.35 23.92 11.54
C MET A 1 0.54 24.12 13.05
N ASP A 2 -0.40 23.70 13.91
CA ASP A 2 -0.34 24.00 15.36
C ASP A 2 0.93 23.52 16.09
N LEU A 3 1.46 22.33 15.75
CA LEU A 3 2.71 21.81 16.33
C LEU A 3 3.93 22.71 16.06
N LEU A 4 4.14 23.12 14.81
CA LEU A 4 5.25 23.99 14.42
C LEU A 4 5.09 25.39 14.99
N SER A 5 3.85 25.91 14.99
CA SER A 5 3.52 27.19 15.63
C SER A 5 3.76 27.15 17.14
N ARG A 6 3.56 26.01 17.80
CA ARG A 6 3.90 25.83 19.21
C ARG A 6 5.41 25.80 19.42
N ILE A 7 6.17 25.00 18.65
CA ILE A 7 7.62 24.93 18.75
C ILE A 7 8.28 26.31 18.58
N LYS A 8 7.85 27.09 17.57
CA LYS A 8 8.35 28.45 17.34
C LYS A 8 7.96 29.44 18.45
N ARG A 9 6.81 29.25 19.11
CA ARG A 9 6.35 30.11 20.22
C ARG A 9 7.13 29.89 21.53
N GLU A 10 7.58 28.66 21.78
CA GLU A 10 8.30 28.33 23.02
C GLU A 10 9.73 28.94 23.04
N ASN A 11 10.25 29.41 21.90
CA ASN A 11 11.55 30.08 21.78
C ASN A 11 12.71 29.30 22.44
N VAL A 12 12.66 27.96 22.34
CA VAL A 12 13.68 27.05 22.88
C VAL A 12 14.56 26.56 21.74
N THR A 13 15.88 26.59 21.94
CA THR A 13 16.81 25.90 21.04
C THR A 13 16.71 24.39 21.23
N LEU A 14 16.17 23.71 20.24
CA LEU A 14 16.03 22.25 20.22
C LEU A 14 17.40 21.58 20.10
N LYS A 15 17.57 20.40 20.71
CA LYS A 15 18.84 19.66 20.76
C LYS A 15 18.61 18.19 20.42
N GLY A 16 19.68 17.47 20.11
CA GLY A 16 19.62 16.05 19.73
C GLY A 16 18.83 15.85 18.45
N ASP A 17 17.92 14.87 18.45
CA ASP A 17 17.13 14.48 17.27
C ASP A 17 16.21 15.59 16.74
N LEU A 18 15.92 16.62 17.56
CA LEU A 18 15.11 17.77 17.15
C LEU A 18 15.95 19.01 16.78
N ALA A 19 17.28 18.92 16.81
CA ALA A 19 18.15 20.05 16.50
C ALA A 19 17.96 20.59 15.07
N PHE A 20 17.59 19.72 14.12
CA PHE A 20 17.29 20.13 12.75
C PHE A 20 16.17 21.17 12.67
N ALA A 21 15.18 21.10 13.58
CA ALA A 21 14.01 21.96 13.57
C ALA A 21 14.31 23.43 13.94
N ASN A 22 15.52 23.74 14.41
CA ASN A 22 15.95 25.12 14.63
C ASN A 22 16.16 25.89 13.32
N ASP A 23 16.64 25.20 12.27
CA ASP A 23 16.99 25.79 10.96
C ASP A 23 16.07 25.26 9.84
N TRP A 24 15.10 24.41 10.16
CA TRP A 24 14.18 23.80 9.20
C TRP A 24 12.98 24.70 8.91
N GLU A 25 12.73 24.91 7.62
CA GLU A 25 11.53 25.57 7.13
C GLU A 25 10.49 24.53 6.69
N TYR A 26 9.22 24.82 6.95
CA TYR A 26 8.13 24.01 6.42
C TYR A 26 8.18 24.05 4.90
N ILE A 27 7.85 22.95 4.23
CA ILE A 27 7.98 22.78 2.76
C ILE A 27 7.22 23.85 1.94
N THR A 28 6.30 24.58 2.57
CA THR A 28 5.61 25.75 2.00
C THR A 28 5.50 26.85 3.06
N SER A 29 5.53 28.11 2.63
CA SER A 29 5.35 29.28 3.51
C SER A 29 3.88 29.67 3.69
N ASP A 30 3.00 29.21 2.80
CA ASP A 30 1.57 29.48 2.81
C ASP A 30 0.83 28.23 2.30
N PRO A 31 0.61 27.21 3.16
CA PRO A 31 0.00 25.96 2.74
C PRO A 31 -1.43 26.16 2.23
N GLN A 32 -2.13 27.17 2.73
CA GLN A 32 -3.46 27.52 2.24
C GLN A 32 -3.37 27.97 0.78
N ARG A 33 -2.50 28.94 0.46
CA ARG A 33 -2.33 29.35 -0.93
C ARG A 33 -1.75 28.24 -1.79
N ASP A 34 -0.66 27.61 -1.34
CA ASP A 34 0.14 26.71 -2.14
C ASP A 34 -0.53 25.34 -2.35
N PHE A 35 -1.49 24.94 -1.50
CA PHE A 35 -2.29 23.72 -1.71
C PHE A 35 -3.77 23.99 -2.07
N GLU A 36 -4.44 25.02 -1.51
CA GLU A 36 -5.85 25.31 -1.84
C GLU A 36 -6.03 26.04 -3.18
N GLN A 37 -5.04 26.79 -3.67
CA GLN A 37 -5.15 27.34 -5.04
C GLN A 37 -5.00 26.24 -6.10
N LEU A 38 -4.25 25.18 -5.81
CA LEU A 38 -4.04 24.08 -6.76
C LEU A 38 -5.34 23.28 -7.03
N THR A 39 -6.30 23.30 -6.11
CA THR A 39 -7.63 22.67 -6.29
C THR A 39 -8.69 23.64 -6.82
N ASN A 40 -8.53 24.96 -6.60
CA ASN A 40 -9.54 25.97 -6.93
C ASN A 40 -9.26 26.79 -8.21
N THR A 41 -8.02 26.80 -8.73
CA THR A 41 -7.63 27.67 -9.85
C THR A 41 -7.29 26.94 -11.17
N GLY A 42 -7.36 25.60 -11.17
CA GLY A 42 -7.16 24.76 -12.34
C GLY A 42 -8.47 24.14 -12.86
N GLY A 43 -8.46 23.62 -14.09
CA GLY A 43 -9.56 22.80 -14.62
C GLY A 43 -9.83 21.55 -13.78
N LYS A 44 -10.88 20.78 -14.12
CA LYS A 44 -11.25 19.58 -13.35
C LYS A 44 -10.05 18.65 -13.11
N THR A 45 -9.75 18.34 -11.85
CA THR A 45 -8.66 17.43 -11.49
C THR A 45 -9.02 15.99 -11.85
N ASN A 46 -8.11 15.25 -12.45
CA ASN A 46 -8.33 13.85 -12.79
C ASN A 46 -7.78 12.93 -11.70
N PHE A 47 -8.53 11.88 -11.38
CA PHE A 47 -8.05 10.79 -10.54
C PHE A 47 -8.53 9.45 -11.07
N TRP A 48 -7.75 8.39 -10.81
CA TRP A 48 -7.93 7.07 -11.39
C TRP A 48 -8.12 6.01 -10.31
N ALA A 49 -8.96 5.02 -10.59
CA ALA A 49 -9.18 3.87 -9.74
C ALA A 49 -9.28 2.59 -10.58
N GLY A 50 -8.73 1.48 -10.09
CA GLY A 50 -9.02 0.16 -10.65
C GLY A 50 -10.51 -0.18 -10.49
N ASP A 51 -11.06 -0.97 -11.41
CA ASP A 51 -12.47 -1.39 -11.46
C ASP A 51 -12.84 -2.46 -10.42
N SER A 52 -12.32 -2.29 -9.20
CA SER A 52 -12.72 -3.05 -8.03
C SER A 52 -13.64 -2.19 -7.16
N PRO A 53 -14.82 -2.67 -6.73
CA PRO A 53 -15.78 -1.89 -5.96
C PRO A 53 -15.16 -1.19 -4.74
N ARG A 54 -14.29 -1.90 -3.99
CA ARG A 54 -13.57 -1.34 -2.83
C ARG A 54 -12.63 -0.19 -3.19
N VAL A 55 -11.99 -0.24 -4.37
CA VAL A 55 -11.03 0.78 -4.83
C VAL A 55 -11.80 2.00 -5.33
N ILE A 56 -12.89 1.79 -6.06
CA ILE A 56 -13.82 2.85 -6.49
C ILE A 56 -14.38 3.59 -5.27
N ASP A 57 -14.87 2.86 -4.26
CA ASP A 57 -15.40 3.49 -3.05
C ASP A 57 -14.32 4.24 -2.29
N THR A 58 -13.11 3.66 -2.15
CA THR A 58 -11.96 4.36 -1.57
C THR A 58 -11.66 5.66 -2.32
N ALA A 59 -11.70 5.64 -3.65
CA ALA A 59 -11.45 6.82 -4.49
C ALA A 59 -12.51 7.90 -4.26
N ARG A 60 -13.79 7.51 -4.14
CA ARG A 60 -14.88 8.43 -3.82
C ARG A 60 -14.74 9.05 -2.44
N TYR A 61 -14.41 8.25 -1.41
CA TYR A 61 -14.18 8.76 -0.05
C TYR A 61 -12.96 9.66 0.03
N PHE A 62 -11.88 9.32 -0.67
CA PHE A 62 -10.70 10.18 -0.81
C PHE A 62 -11.07 11.51 -1.46
N ALA A 63 -11.77 11.48 -2.59
CA ALA A 63 -12.20 12.68 -3.30
C ALA A 63 -13.12 13.57 -2.44
N ALA A 64 -14.07 12.96 -1.73
CA ALA A 64 -14.95 13.68 -0.81
C ALA A 64 -14.17 14.36 0.35
N GLY A 65 -13.11 13.72 0.85
CA GLY A 65 -12.25 14.29 1.88
C GLY A 65 -11.30 15.38 1.37
N PHE A 66 -10.79 15.24 0.14
CA PHE A 66 -9.79 16.15 -0.43
C PHE A 66 -10.42 17.36 -1.14
N PHE A 67 -11.46 17.15 -1.95
CA PHE A 67 -12.13 18.20 -2.73
C PHE A 67 -13.45 18.69 -2.12
N GLY A 68 -13.92 18.05 -1.05
CA GLY A 68 -15.23 18.33 -0.44
C GLY A 68 -16.36 17.48 -1.05
N LEU A 69 -17.58 17.68 -0.54
CA LEU A 69 -18.73 16.84 -0.92
C LEU A 69 -19.17 17.02 -2.37
N ASP A 70 -18.93 18.20 -2.96
CA ASP A 70 -19.23 18.54 -4.36
C ASP A 70 -18.04 18.23 -5.29
N TRP A 71 -17.22 17.22 -4.96
CA TRP A 71 -15.99 16.90 -5.68
C TRP A 71 -16.19 16.64 -7.17
N GLN A 72 -17.37 16.21 -7.59
CA GLN A 72 -17.71 15.95 -9.00
C GLN A 72 -17.70 17.23 -9.87
N ASP A 73 -17.86 18.40 -9.25
CA ASP A 73 -17.77 19.68 -9.94
C ASP A 73 -16.31 20.08 -10.19
N LEU A 74 -15.42 19.69 -9.28
CA LEU A 74 -14.01 20.04 -9.28
C LEU A 74 -13.10 18.94 -9.85
N SER A 75 -13.59 17.71 -9.99
CA SER A 75 -12.76 16.56 -10.36
C SER A 75 -13.54 15.47 -11.11
N THR A 76 -12.80 14.60 -11.80
CA THR A 76 -13.32 13.48 -12.58
C THR A 76 -12.64 12.19 -12.16
N LEU A 77 -13.45 11.20 -11.76
CA LEU A 77 -13.00 9.83 -11.51
C LEU A 77 -12.98 9.03 -12.81
N HIS A 78 -11.81 8.52 -13.17
CA HIS A 78 -11.60 7.58 -14.26
C HIS A 78 -11.48 6.17 -13.69
N VAL A 79 -12.43 5.30 -14.03
CA VAL A 79 -12.37 3.89 -13.64
C VAL A 79 -11.68 3.11 -14.74
N ILE A 80 -10.59 2.43 -14.40
CA ILE A 80 -9.78 1.62 -15.30
C ILE A 80 -10.16 0.15 -15.11
N PRO A 81 -10.71 -0.53 -16.13
CA PRO A 81 -11.03 -1.96 -16.06
C PRO A 81 -9.83 -2.80 -15.61
N GLU A 82 -10.08 -3.92 -14.91
CA GLU A 82 -9.01 -4.85 -14.51
C GLU A 82 -8.96 -6.04 -15.49
N THR A 83 -8.83 -5.77 -16.79
CA THR A 83 -8.87 -6.80 -17.85
C THR A 83 -7.56 -6.90 -18.62
N ALA A 84 -7.24 -8.11 -19.09
CA ALA A 84 -5.96 -8.41 -19.73
C ALA A 84 -5.74 -7.63 -21.04
N GLU A 85 -6.82 -7.22 -21.73
CA GLU A 85 -6.77 -6.51 -23.01
C GLU A 85 -6.17 -5.11 -22.91
N LEU A 86 -6.15 -4.52 -21.71
CA LEU A 86 -5.52 -3.22 -21.47
C LEU A 86 -3.99 -3.28 -21.58
N GLY A 87 -3.38 -4.46 -21.42
CA GLY A 87 -1.94 -4.61 -21.48
C GLY A 87 -1.23 -3.65 -20.51
N ALA A 88 -0.44 -2.73 -21.06
CA ALA A 88 0.33 -1.75 -20.30
C ALA A 88 -0.49 -0.52 -19.83
N ASP A 89 -1.67 -0.27 -20.40
CA ASP A 89 -2.54 0.84 -20.04
C ASP A 89 -3.48 0.44 -18.89
N THR A 90 -2.90 0.11 -17.75
CA THR A 90 -3.63 -0.51 -16.63
C THR A 90 -3.14 0.00 -15.27
N LEU A 91 -4.03 -0.11 -14.27
CA LEU A 91 -3.65 0.00 -12.86
C LEU A 91 -3.39 -1.36 -12.21
N THR A 92 -3.52 -2.46 -12.95
CA THR A 92 -3.38 -3.82 -12.44
C THR A 92 -2.42 -4.66 -13.28
N PRO A 93 -1.13 -4.28 -13.37
CA PRO A 93 -0.16 -4.97 -14.23
C PRO A 93 0.03 -6.45 -13.88
N GLY A 94 -0.24 -6.86 -12.63
CA GLY A 94 -0.25 -8.27 -12.23
C GLY A 94 -1.34 -9.10 -12.92
N ASP A 95 -2.42 -8.47 -13.39
CA ASP A 95 -3.53 -9.13 -14.07
C ASP A 95 -3.42 -9.06 -15.60
N THR A 96 -2.58 -8.16 -16.14
CA THR A 96 -2.41 -7.99 -17.59
C THR A 96 -1.11 -8.60 -18.12
N CYS A 97 -0.10 -8.82 -17.27
CA CYS A 97 1.17 -9.39 -17.68
C CYS A 97 1.06 -10.92 -17.89
N LEU A 98 0.77 -11.35 -19.12
CA LEU A 98 0.64 -12.78 -19.46
C LEU A 98 1.87 -13.60 -19.08
N ALA A 99 3.08 -13.09 -19.35
CA ALA A 99 4.32 -13.78 -19.01
C ALA A 99 4.48 -14.00 -17.49
N TYR A 100 3.93 -13.12 -16.65
CA TYR A 100 3.92 -13.27 -15.19
C TYR A 100 2.86 -14.26 -14.72
N ILE A 101 1.68 -14.27 -15.35
CA ILE A 101 0.57 -15.17 -14.99
C ILE A 101 0.88 -16.61 -15.41
N GLU A 102 1.48 -16.80 -16.59
CA GLU A 102 1.74 -18.12 -17.18
C GLU A 102 3.02 -18.79 -16.65
N ASP A 103 3.91 -18.04 -15.98
CA ASP A 103 5.14 -18.58 -15.41
C ASP A 103 4.86 -19.32 -14.08
N LEU A 104 4.96 -20.66 -14.13
CA LEU A 104 4.70 -21.54 -12.99
C LEU A 104 5.82 -21.52 -11.93
N GLU A 105 7.02 -21.06 -12.27
CA GLU A 105 8.22 -21.16 -11.41
C GLU A 105 8.59 -19.84 -10.73
N TYR A 106 8.40 -18.71 -11.39
CA TYR A 106 8.74 -17.39 -10.83
C TYR A 106 7.66 -16.34 -11.11
N GLY A 107 6.50 -16.74 -11.64
CA GLY A 107 5.35 -15.86 -11.86
C GLY A 107 4.52 -15.60 -10.59
N HIS A 108 3.22 -15.41 -10.79
CA HIS A 108 2.27 -15.01 -9.74
C HIS A 108 2.27 -15.90 -8.49
N ASP A 109 2.37 -17.22 -8.67
CA ASP A 109 2.25 -18.18 -7.58
C ASP A 109 3.57 -18.41 -6.82
N TYR A 110 4.66 -17.76 -7.23
CA TYR A 110 5.93 -17.88 -6.53
C TYR A 110 5.85 -17.41 -5.08
N GLY A 111 5.20 -16.27 -4.83
CA GLY A 111 5.01 -15.78 -3.46
C GLY A 111 4.19 -16.72 -2.57
N ALA A 112 3.19 -17.41 -3.13
CA ALA A 112 2.39 -18.38 -2.38
C ALA A 112 3.21 -19.61 -1.98
N ARG A 113 4.11 -20.09 -2.86
CA ARG A 113 5.03 -21.18 -2.54
C ARG A 113 6.03 -20.79 -1.45
N MET A 114 6.67 -19.64 -1.58
CA MET A 114 7.63 -19.16 -0.57
C MET A 114 6.96 -18.91 0.79
N LEU A 115 5.72 -18.43 0.80
CA LEU A 115 4.91 -18.32 2.01
C LEU A 115 4.69 -19.67 2.67
N ALA A 116 4.34 -20.70 1.90
CA ALA A 116 4.10 -22.05 2.43
C ALA A 116 5.37 -22.64 3.05
N GLU A 117 6.52 -22.49 2.39
CA GLU A 117 7.83 -22.93 2.91
C GLU A 117 8.17 -22.22 4.22
N TYR A 118 8.02 -20.90 4.26
CA TYR A 118 8.33 -20.12 5.46
C TYR A 118 7.40 -20.45 6.63
N ARG A 119 6.09 -20.60 6.37
CA ARG A 119 5.10 -20.97 7.40
C ARG A 119 5.43 -22.29 8.09
N ALA A 120 5.93 -23.28 7.36
CA ALA A 120 6.34 -24.57 7.93
C ALA A 120 7.47 -24.44 8.98
N THR A 121 8.26 -23.35 8.95
CA THR A 121 9.39 -23.15 9.88
C THR A 121 8.96 -22.76 11.29
N TYR A 122 7.87 -22.00 11.45
CA TYR A 122 7.47 -21.44 12.75
C TYR A 122 6.13 -21.99 13.26
N LEU A 123 5.17 -22.31 12.38
CA LEU A 123 3.82 -22.73 12.79
C LEU A 123 3.81 -24.09 13.49
N SER A 124 4.82 -24.94 13.27
CA SER A 124 4.94 -26.22 13.98
C SER A 124 5.01 -26.07 15.50
N LYS A 125 5.62 -24.97 16.01
CA LYS A 125 5.68 -24.68 17.45
C LYS A 125 4.31 -24.21 17.97
N VAL A 126 3.62 -23.38 17.19
CA VAL A 126 2.28 -22.88 17.51
C VAL A 126 1.29 -24.03 17.57
N ARG A 127 1.31 -24.93 16.59
CA ARG A 127 0.45 -26.12 16.54
C ARG A 127 0.61 -26.96 17.79
N LYS A 128 1.85 -27.25 18.20
CA LYS A 128 2.14 -28.02 19.42
C LYS A 128 1.59 -27.34 20.67
N ARG A 129 1.74 -26.02 20.80
CA ARG A 129 1.18 -25.23 21.91
C ARG A 129 -0.35 -25.32 21.95
N LEU A 130 -1.01 -25.12 20.82
CA LEU A 130 -2.47 -25.14 20.73
C LEU A 130 -3.05 -26.55 20.99
N LEU A 131 -2.39 -27.60 20.49
CA LEU A 131 -2.78 -29.00 20.74
C LEU A 131 -2.61 -29.40 22.22
N GLN A 132 -1.57 -28.90 22.89
CA GLN A 132 -1.39 -29.12 24.33
C GLN A 132 -2.52 -28.48 25.16
N GLN A 133 -3.02 -27.33 24.72
CA GLN A 133 -4.13 -26.63 25.36
C GLN A 133 -5.50 -27.24 25.01
N ASN A 134 -5.62 -27.83 23.83
CA ASN A 134 -6.86 -28.38 23.28
C ASN A 134 -6.60 -29.79 22.69
N PRO A 135 -6.52 -30.84 23.53
CA PRO A 135 -6.04 -32.16 23.10
C PRO A 135 -6.90 -32.86 22.03
N ASP A 136 -8.17 -32.47 21.91
CA ASP A 136 -9.14 -33.11 21.01
C ASP A 136 -9.13 -32.50 19.60
N ILE A 137 -8.34 -31.46 19.34
CA ILE A 137 -8.28 -30.79 18.03
C ILE A 137 -6.85 -30.41 17.64
N GLU A 138 -6.44 -30.87 16.46
CA GLU A 138 -5.18 -30.48 15.83
C GLU A 138 -5.46 -29.55 14.65
N PHE A 139 -4.80 -28.39 14.63
CA PHE A 139 -4.94 -27.39 13.57
C PHE A 139 -3.82 -27.51 12.54
N SER A 140 -4.17 -27.40 11.26
CA SER A 140 -3.23 -27.28 10.16
C SER A 140 -2.52 -25.92 10.14
N ASP A 141 -1.41 -25.82 9.40
CA ASP A 141 -0.74 -24.52 9.20
C ASP A 141 -1.66 -23.50 8.54
N THR A 142 -2.58 -23.94 7.67
CA THR A 142 -3.61 -23.10 7.03
C THR A 142 -4.57 -22.51 8.03
N GLU A 143 -5.07 -23.31 8.96
CA GLU A 143 -5.99 -22.82 9.99
C GLU A 143 -5.29 -21.88 10.96
N ILE A 144 -4.08 -22.20 11.42
CA ILE A 144 -3.33 -21.33 12.35
C ILE A 144 -3.00 -19.98 11.69
N TYR A 145 -2.58 -19.98 10.43
CA TYR A 145 -2.31 -18.74 9.70
C TYR A 145 -3.59 -17.92 9.47
N ALA A 146 -4.72 -18.58 9.18
CA ALA A 146 -6.01 -17.91 9.08
C ALA A 146 -6.43 -17.27 10.42
N MET A 147 -6.17 -17.93 11.56
CA MET A 147 -6.39 -17.34 12.89
C MET A 147 -5.55 -16.06 13.10
N GLN A 148 -4.31 -16.03 12.58
CA GLN A 148 -3.49 -14.81 12.61
C GLN A 148 -4.09 -13.70 11.74
N GLU A 149 -4.57 -14.02 10.54
CA GLU A 149 -5.26 -13.05 9.68
C GLU A 149 -6.55 -12.52 10.31
N MET A 150 -7.28 -13.36 11.06
CA MET A 150 -8.51 -12.97 11.75
C MET A 150 -8.30 -11.84 12.76
N CYS A 151 -7.13 -11.74 13.42
CA CYS A 151 -6.82 -10.60 14.29
C CYS A 151 -6.95 -9.27 13.53
N GLY A 152 -6.35 -9.17 12.35
CA GLY A 152 -6.40 -7.97 11.52
C GLY A 152 -7.82 -7.68 11.00
N PHE A 153 -8.46 -8.67 10.38
CA PHE A 153 -9.79 -8.49 9.78
C PHE A 153 -10.88 -8.20 10.82
N GLU A 154 -10.85 -8.86 11.98
CA GLU A 154 -11.84 -8.59 13.01
C GLU A 154 -11.63 -7.21 13.65
N THR A 155 -10.38 -6.77 13.81
CA THR A 155 -10.06 -5.44 14.35
C THR A 155 -10.59 -4.32 13.44
N THR A 156 -10.50 -4.45 12.12
CA THR A 156 -11.02 -3.41 11.20
C THR A 156 -12.54 -3.29 11.23
N VAL A 157 -13.26 -4.38 11.57
CA VAL A 157 -14.73 -4.40 11.63
C VAL A 157 -15.25 -4.05 13.02
N ARG A 158 -14.61 -4.55 14.09
CA ARG A 158 -15.11 -4.46 15.48
C ARG A 158 -14.31 -3.50 16.36
N GLY A 159 -13.16 -3.00 15.90
CA GLY A 159 -12.25 -2.16 16.68
C GLY A 159 -11.33 -2.93 17.65
N SER A 160 -11.55 -4.23 17.84
CA SER A 160 -10.73 -5.12 18.66
C SER A 160 -10.95 -6.58 18.26
N SER A 161 -9.98 -7.46 18.56
CA SER A 161 -10.07 -8.88 18.24
C SER A 161 -9.39 -9.75 19.29
N ALA A 162 -10.09 -10.77 19.79
CA ALA A 162 -9.52 -11.73 20.74
C ALA A 162 -8.52 -12.69 20.09
N TRP A 163 -8.55 -12.83 18.76
CA TRP A 163 -7.54 -13.60 18.01
C TRP A 163 -6.14 -13.00 18.19
N CYS A 164 -6.04 -11.71 18.46
CA CYS A 164 -4.77 -11.03 18.70
C CYS A 164 -4.03 -11.58 19.94
N ASP A 165 -4.77 -12.01 20.96
CA ASP A 165 -4.23 -12.51 22.23
C ASP A 165 -3.86 -14.01 22.19
N VAL A 166 -4.25 -14.72 21.12
CA VAL A 166 -3.92 -16.14 20.94
C VAL A 166 -2.43 -16.34 20.70
N PHE A 167 -1.77 -15.36 20.07
CA PHE A 167 -0.39 -15.45 19.61
C PHE A 167 0.56 -14.57 20.44
N THR A 168 1.75 -15.09 20.68
CA THR A 168 2.83 -14.36 21.34
C THR A 168 3.47 -13.33 20.42
N LYS A 169 4.24 -12.40 20.97
CA LYS A 169 4.97 -11.40 20.17
C LYS A 169 5.87 -12.02 19.11
N ASP A 170 6.60 -13.09 19.44
CA ASP A 170 7.53 -13.73 18.49
C ASP A 170 6.77 -14.45 17.35
N GLU A 171 5.59 -15.00 17.65
CA GLU A 171 4.70 -15.59 16.65
C GLU A 171 4.11 -14.50 15.73
N TRP A 172 3.84 -13.29 16.26
CA TRP A 172 3.45 -12.13 15.46
C TRP A 172 4.57 -11.62 14.56
N LEU A 173 5.81 -11.53 15.06
CA LEU A 173 6.97 -11.18 14.23
C LEU A 173 7.19 -12.19 13.09
N SER A 174 6.98 -13.48 13.38
CA SER A 174 7.02 -14.52 12.35
C SER A 174 5.88 -14.34 11.33
N PHE A 175 4.68 -14.00 11.77
CA PHE A 175 3.55 -13.73 10.86
C PHE A 175 3.78 -12.49 9.98
N GLU A 176 4.28 -11.40 10.56
CA GLU A 176 4.66 -10.19 9.82
C GLU A 176 5.66 -10.55 8.72
N TYR A 177 6.75 -11.25 9.06
CA TYR A 177 7.72 -11.67 8.06
C TYR A 177 7.13 -12.64 7.03
N ALA A 178 6.19 -13.51 7.42
CA ALA A 178 5.46 -14.33 6.46
C ALA A 178 4.66 -13.46 5.46
N ARG A 179 4.05 -12.35 5.90
CA ARG A 179 3.43 -11.37 5.00
C ARG A 179 4.46 -10.72 4.10
N ASP A 180 5.65 -10.41 4.59
CA ASP A 180 6.69 -9.84 3.73
C ASP A 180 7.17 -10.84 2.67
N VAL A 181 7.40 -12.09 3.06
CA VAL A 181 7.82 -13.17 2.15
C VAL A 181 6.86 -13.34 0.97
N ILE A 182 5.54 -13.43 1.21
CA ILE A 182 4.58 -13.61 0.10
C ILE A 182 4.67 -12.45 -0.89
N HIS A 183 4.73 -11.22 -0.42
CA HIS A 183 4.74 -10.07 -1.32
C HIS A 183 6.11 -9.89 -1.99
N PHE A 184 7.21 -10.09 -1.26
CA PHE A 184 8.57 -10.01 -1.80
C PHE A 184 8.75 -10.93 -3.01
N TYR A 185 8.22 -12.15 -2.93
CA TYR A 185 8.33 -13.15 -4.01
C TYR A 185 7.14 -13.14 -5.00
N ARG A 186 6.02 -12.49 -4.69
CA ARG A 186 4.88 -12.34 -5.64
C ARG A 186 5.04 -11.13 -6.56
N ALA A 187 5.27 -9.97 -5.99
CA ALA A 187 5.23 -8.70 -6.72
C ALA A 187 6.35 -7.73 -6.26
N GLY A 188 7.29 -8.25 -5.48
CA GLY A 188 8.44 -7.54 -4.92
C GLY A 188 9.76 -7.83 -5.66
N PRO A 189 10.91 -7.43 -5.09
CA PRO A 189 12.22 -7.59 -5.71
C PRO A 189 12.68 -9.04 -5.86
N GLY A 190 12.07 -9.97 -5.12
CA GLY A 190 12.32 -11.41 -5.27
C GLY A 190 11.70 -12.01 -6.53
N ASN A 191 10.84 -11.26 -7.22
CA ASN A 191 10.17 -11.69 -8.45
C ASN A 191 10.75 -10.98 -9.67
N LYS A 192 11.19 -11.74 -10.69
CA LYS A 192 11.79 -11.19 -11.91
C LYS A 192 10.85 -10.27 -12.71
N PHE A 193 9.54 -10.37 -12.50
CA PHE A 193 8.54 -9.51 -13.14
C PHE A 193 8.21 -8.25 -12.34
N GLY A 194 8.60 -8.16 -11.05
CA GLY A 194 8.26 -7.05 -10.15
C GLY A 194 8.66 -5.69 -10.73
N ALA A 195 9.94 -5.52 -11.08
CA ALA A 195 10.43 -4.28 -11.66
C ALA A 195 9.77 -3.92 -13.01
N LEU A 196 9.42 -4.91 -13.84
CA LEU A 196 8.74 -4.63 -15.11
C LEU A 196 7.32 -4.12 -14.90
N MET A 197 6.58 -4.72 -13.96
CA MET A 197 5.21 -4.32 -13.65
C MET A 197 5.15 -2.91 -13.05
N GLY A 198 6.09 -2.57 -12.15
CA GLY A 198 6.15 -1.21 -11.59
C GLY A 198 6.60 -0.16 -12.61
N TRP A 199 7.35 -0.56 -13.64
CA TRP A 199 7.95 0.36 -14.60
C TRP A 199 6.88 1.11 -15.38
N LEU A 200 5.74 0.46 -15.62
CA LEU A 200 4.61 1.07 -16.30
C LEU A 200 4.14 2.34 -15.60
N TRP A 201 3.97 2.27 -14.27
CA TRP A 201 3.57 3.43 -13.48
C TRP A 201 4.68 4.48 -13.38
N LEU A 202 5.93 4.04 -13.18
CA LEU A 202 7.04 4.97 -13.09
C LEU A 202 7.23 5.75 -14.39
N ASN A 203 7.15 5.07 -15.54
CA ASN A 203 7.27 5.67 -16.86
C ASN A 203 6.13 6.68 -17.10
N ALA A 204 4.89 6.30 -16.78
CA ALA A 204 3.74 7.22 -16.89
C ALA A 204 3.93 8.46 -16.00
N THR A 205 4.34 8.26 -14.74
CA THR A 205 4.59 9.35 -13.78
C THR A 205 5.74 10.24 -14.23
N THR A 206 6.82 9.66 -14.74
CA THR A 206 7.97 10.40 -15.28
C THR A 206 7.55 11.29 -16.43
N ASN A 207 6.71 10.80 -17.35
CA ASN A 207 6.20 11.61 -18.46
C ASN A 207 5.38 12.80 -17.97
N LEU A 208 4.52 12.61 -16.95
CA LEU A 208 3.75 13.70 -16.33
C LEU A 208 4.68 14.73 -15.67
N LEU A 209 5.72 14.27 -14.97
CA LEU A 209 6.70 15.16 -14.32
C LEU A 209 7.54 15.95 -15.34
N VAL A 210 7.93 15.33 -16.46
CA VAL A 210 8.68 15.96 -17.55
C VAL A 210 7.83 16.99 -18.29
N GLU A 211 6.55 16.68 -18.52
CA GLU A 211 5.59 17.64 -19.08
C GLU A 211 5.37 18.83 -18.13
N GLY A 212 5.44 18.59 -16.82
CA GLY A 212 5.36 19.62 -15.80
C GLY A 212 3.95 20.16 -15.61
N PRO A 213 3.78 21.43 -15.16
CA PRO A 213 2.48 21.96 -14.76
C PRO A 213 1.39 21.96 -15.85
N SER A 214 1.76 21.85 -17.14
CA SER A 214 0.79 21.76 -18.23
C SER A 214 0.03 20.44 -18.25
N ALA A 215 0.60 19.36 -17.72
CA ALA A 215 -0.08 18.07 -17.60
C ALA A 215 -1.23 18.15 -16.58
N GLY A 216 -1.05 18.96 -15.54
CA GLY A 216 -1.98 19.14 -14.44
C GLY A 216 -1.26 19.24 -13.09
N PRO A 217 -1.91 19.85 -12.08
CA PRO A 217 -1.30 20.05 -10.76
C PRO A 217 -1.36 18.78 -9.88
N PHE A 218 -2.30 17.86 -10.14
CA PHE A 218 -2.53 16.68 -9.32
C PHE A 218 -2.90 15.45 -10.13
N PHE A 219 -2.34 14.31 -9.73
CA PHE A 219 -2.64 12.99 -10.28
C PHE A 219 -2.79 12.01 -9.12
N PHE A 220 -4.03 11.61 -8.82
CA PHE A 220 -4.29 10.60 -7.79
C PHE A 220 -4.63 9.27 -8.46
N SER A 221 -3.91 8.22 -8.11
CA SER A 221 -4.20 6.87 -8.58
C SER A 221 -4.42 5.96 -7.39
N LEU A 222 -5.52 5.19 -7.41
CA LEU A 222 -5.90 4.26 -6.36
C LEU A 222 -5.90 2.82 -6.89
N TRP A 223 -5.31 1.93 -6.08
CA TRP A 223 -4.86 0.61 -6.50
C TRP A 223 -5.22 -0.44 -5.46
N VAL A 224 -5.10 -1.71 -5.84
CA VAL A 224 -5.11 -2.83 -4.90
C VAL A 224 -3.68 -3.03 -4.34
N PRO A 225 -3.49 -3.38 -3.05
CA PRO A 225 -2.15 -3.42 -2.42
C PRO A 225 -1.08 -4.28 -3.14
N HIS A 226 -1.47 -5.40 -3.77
CA HIS A 226 -0.53 -6.25 -4.49
C HIS A 226 -0.02 -5.63 -5.81
N GLN A 227 -0.67 -4.57 -6.31
CA GLN A 227 -0.28 -3.82 -7.50
C GLN A 227 0.63 -2.62 -7.16
N MET A 228 0.66 -2.16 -5.90
CA MET A 228 1.54 -1.06 -5.45
C MET A 228 2.99 -1.50 -5.19
N ARG A 229 3.21 -2.75 -4.76
CA ARG A 229 4.54 -3.27 -4.39
C ARG A 229 5.57 -3.22 -5.54
N PRO A 230 5.21 -3.54 -6.79
CA PRO A 230 6.10 -3.33 -7.93
C PRO A 230 6.65 -1.90 -8.06
N ILE A 231 5.89 -0.89 -7.61
CA ILE A 231 6.26 0.53 -7.73
C ILE A 231 7.33 0.90 -6.70
N SER A 232 7.20 0.43 -5.45
CA SER A 232 8.22 0.68 -4.41
C SER A 232 9.58 0.09 -4.79
N ASP A 233 9.59 -1.04 -5.50
CA ASP A 233 10.82 -1.72 -5.89
C ASP A 233 11.68 -0.90 -6.85
N ILE A 234 11.07 -0.10 -7.72
CA ILE A 234 11.83 0.71 -8.69
C ILE A 234 12.35 1.98 -8.05
N ALA A 235 11.59 2.55 -7.11
CA ALA A 235 12.06 3.68 -6.32
C ALA A 235 13.33 3.32 -5.54
N ASP A 236 13.44 2.10 -5.03
CA ASP A 236 14.63 1.61 -4.31
C ASP A 236 15.82 1.26 -5.24
N LEU A 237 15.57 0.93 -6.52
CA LEU A 237 16.63 0.73 -7.53
C LEU A 237 17.21 2.04 -8.07
N SER A 238 16.64 3.18 -7.69
CA SER A 238 16.99 4.52 -8.20
C SER A 238 17.95 5.30 -7.30
N VAL A 239 18.45 4.69 -6.20
CA VAL A 239 19.34 5.32 -5.20
C VAL A 239 20.73 4.68 -5.22
#